data_AF-A0AAJ2ELZ1-F1
#
_entry.id   AF-A0AAJ2ELZ1-F1
#
_cell.length_a   1.000
_cell.length_b   1.000
_cell.length_c   1.000
_cell.angle_alpha   90.00
_cell.angle_beta   90.00
_cell.angle_gamma   90.00
#
_symmetry.space_group_name_H-M   'P 1'
#
loop_
_entity.id
_entity.type
_entity.pdbx_description
1 polymer ?
#
loop_
_entity_poly.entity_id
_entity_poly.type
_entity_poly.pdbx_seq_one_letter_code
_entity_poly.pdbx_strand_id
1 'polypeptide(L)'
;MGGDSGDWIAVFLMASYLEQSNLSRLSRDSIRITNQGMEQSLEIIVETFRARCENSASPVRVRPLAGQGFSKELRVECSKSMRAQYPIGTLFRLNVRLIHRLGTPLLYAHHAAPFERVGLDEAFRFIDTMFGSANSSK
;
A
#
# COMPACT_ATOMS: atom_id res chain seq x y z
N MET A 1 28.73 -59.55 -11.85
CA MET A 1 28.41 -58.12 -11.72
C MET A 1 27.32 -57.79 -12.74
N GLY A 2 26.05 -57.75 -12.31
CA GLY A 2 24.92 -57.33 -13.16
C GLY A 2 24.44 -55.99 -12.65
N GLY A 3 24.58 -54.94 -13.47
CA GLY A 3 24.16 -53.58 -13.14
C GLY A 3 22.72 -53.34 -13.57
N ASP A 4 21.84 -53.13 -12.60
CA ASP A 4 20.47 -52.65 -12.77
C ASP A 4 20.45 -51.32 -13.53
N SER A 5 20.08 -51.39 -14.80
CA SER A 5 19.85 -50.25 -15.69
C SER A 5 18.37 -49.91 -15.65
N GLY A 6 17.89 -49.54 -14.47
CA GLY A 6 16.48 -49.23 -14.20
C GLY A 6 16.23 -47.74 -14.10
N ASP A 7 15.56 -47.19 -15.11
CA ASP A 7 14.49 -46.21 -14.92
C ASP A 7 14.85 -44.73 -14.66
N TRP A 8 15.81 -44.19 -15.42
CA TRP A 8 16.06 -42.73 -15.46
C TRP A 8 14.94 -41.92 -16.12
N ILE A 9 14.06 -42.57 -16.91
CA ILE A 9 13.00 -41.90 -17.68
C ILE A 9 11.83 -41.49 -16.76
N ALA A 10 11.48 -42.28 -15.74
CA ALA A 10 10.43 -41.89 -14.79
C ALA A 10 10.85 -40.74 -13.87
N VAL A 11 12.13 -40.67 -13.50
CA VAL A 11 12.67 -39.55 -12.71
C VAL A 11 12.58 -38.24 -13.49
N PHE A 12 12.87 -38.27 -14.79
CA PHE A 12 12.80 -37.09 -15.65
C PHE A 12 11.36 -36.59 -15.88
N LEU A 13 10.38 -37.50 -16.03
CA LEU A 13 8.98 -37.12 -16.17
C LEU A 13 8.34 -36.59 -14.87
N MET A 14 8.75 -37.10 -13.70
CA MET A 14 8.28 -36.59 -12.41
C MET A 14 8.83 -35.19 -12.09
N ALA A 15 10.06 -34.88 -12.50
CA ALA A 15 10.63 -33.55 -12.32
C ALA A 15 9.87 -32.47 -13.11
N SER A 16 9.33 -32.80 -14.29
CA SER A 16 8.57 -31.85 -15.11
C SER A 16 7.13 -31.63 -14.59
N TYR A 17 6.51 -32.65 -13.98
CA TYR A 17 5.17 -32.54 -13.42
C TYR A 17 5.14 -31.74 -12.12
N LEU A 18 6.24 -31.74 -11.35
CA LEU A 18 6.35 -30.97 -10.12
C LEU A 18 6.67 -29.48 -10.39
N GLU A 19 7.41 -29.17 -11.46
CA GLU A 19 7.76 -27.80 -11.85
C GLU A 19 6.54 -26.98 -12.33
N GLN A 20 5.57 -27.62 -13.00
CA GLN A 20 4.37 -26.92 -13.50
C GLN A 20 3.36 -26.59 -12.39
N SER A 21 3.45 -27.23 -11.23
CA SER A 21 2.57 -26.96 -10.08
C SER A 21 2.94 -25.71 -9.26
N ASN A 22 4.11 -25.10 -9.54
CA ASN A 22 4.59 -23.94 -8.79
C ASN A 22 4.20 -22.58 -9.42
N LEU A 23 3.76 -22.56 -10.67
CA LEU A 23 3.30 -21.33 -11.34
C LEU A 23 1.84 -20.94 -11.04
N SER A 24 1.11 -21.73 -10.25
CA SER A 24 -0.22 -21.37 -9.73
C SER A 24 -0.22 -20.99 -8.25
N ARG A 25 0.96 -20.90 -7.61
CA ARG A 25 1.15 -20.46 -6.21
C ARG A 25 1.72 -19.05 -6.04
N LEU A 26 2.03 -18.33 -7.12
CA LEU A 26 2.35 -16.89 -7.04
C LEU A 26 1.11 -15.99 -6.92
N SER A 27 -0.05 -16.56 -6.58
CA SER A 27 -1.30 -15.85 -6.31
C SER A 27 -1.64 -15.78 -4.82
N ARG A 28 -0.65 -15.88 -3.91
CA ARG A 28 -0.95 -15.91 -2.46
C ARG A 28 0.06 -15.27 -1.51
N ASP A 29 1.12 -14.63 -2.00
CA ASP A 29 2.14 -13.99 -1.15
C ASP A 29 2.10 -12.45 -1.25
N SER A 30 0.91 -11.87 -1.29
CA SER A 30 0.72 -10.41 -1.20
C SER A 30 0.48 -9.92 0.22
N ILE A 31 0.79 -10.72 1.24
CA ILE A 31 0.82 -10.23 2.63
C ILE A 31 1.95 -10.92 3.39
N ARG A 32 3.18 -10.43 3.19
CA ARG A 32 4.27 -10.65 4.16
C ARG A 32 3.91 -9.90 5.44
N ILE A 33 3.07 -10.48 6.30
CA ILE A 33 2.94 -10.02 7.69
C ILE A 33 4.20 -10.48 8.42
N THR A 34 5.25 -9.67 8.34
CA THR A 34 6.42 -9.82 9.20
C THR A 34 6.01 -9.44 10.62
N ASN A 35 5.68 -10.47 11.41
CA ASN A 35 5.52 -10.36 12.86
C ASN A 35 6.88 -10.08 13.52
N GLN A 36 7.28 -8.82 13.62
CA GLN A 36 8.39 -8.37 14.46
C GLN A 36 8.09 -6.96 15.01
N GLY A 37 7.23 -6.84 16.02
CA GLY A 37 7.07 -5.57 16.78
C GLY A 37 6.92 -4.30 15.93
N MET A 38 6.29 -4.40 14.75
CA MET A 38 6.30 -3.35 13.73
C MET A 38 5.14 -2.39 13.97
N GLU A 39 5.47 -1.12 14.22
CA GLU A 39 4.51 -0.01 14.10
C GLU A 39 3.90 -0.08 12.69
N GLN A 40 2.62 -0.45 12.56
CA GLN A 40 1.98 -0.75 11.28
C GLN A 40 2.02 0.48 10.36
N SER A 41 3.01 0.45 9.46
CA SER A 41 3.28 1.47 8.46
C SER A 41 2.60 1.09 7.16
N LEU A 42 1.56 1.82 6.78
CA LEU A 42 0.80 1.64 5.55
C LEU A 42 1.20 2.69 4.52
N GLU A 43 1.38 2.30 3.28
CA GLU A 43 1.55 3.25 2.19
C GLU A 43 0.19 3.66 1.62
N ILE A 44 -0.05 4.96 1.58
CA ILE A 44 -1.29 5.52 1.04
C ILE A 44 -1.00 6.71 0.12
N ILE A 45 -1.98 7.01 -0.73
CA ILE A 45 -2.05 8.24 -1.49
C ILE A 45 -2.90 9.26 -0.74
N VAL A 46 -2.37 10.47 -0.57
CA VAL A 46 -3.13 11.61 -0.05
C VAL A 46 -3.23 12.70 -1.09
N GLU A 47 -4.29 13.49 -0.99
CA GLU A 47 -4.45 14.72 -1.75
C GLU A 47 -4.38 15.93 -0.81
N THR A 48 -3.74 17.01 -1.27
CA THR A 48 -3.81 18.31 -0.58
C THR A 48 -5.12 19.00 -0.91
N PHE A 49 -5.84 19.47 0.11
CA PHE A 49 -7.08 20.22 -0.06
C PHE A 49 -7.07 21.49 0.79
N ARG A 50 -7.80 22.51 0.33
CA ARG A 50 -8.04 23.72 1.12
C ARG A 50 -9.23 23.48 2.03
N ALA A 51 -9.00 23.49 3.34
CA ALA A 51 -10.09 23.54 4.30
C ALA A 51 -10.76 24.92 4.19
N ARG A 52 -11.93 24.99 3.55
CA ARG A 52 -12.76 26.19 3.58
C ARG A 52 -13.40 26.21 4.96
N CYS A 53 -13.19 27.27 5.74
CA CYS A 53 -13.87 27.52 7.03
C CYS A 53 -13.27 26.89 8.30
N GLU A 54 -11.95 26.74 8.41
CA GLU A 54 -11.31 26.61 9.73
C GLU A 54 -10.46 27.87 9.96
N ASN A 55 -10.67 28.58 11.08
CA ASN A 55 -9.95 29.81 11.45
C ASN A 55 -8.47 29.56 11.82
N SER A 56 -7.89 28.52 11.23
CA SER A 56 -6.58 27.95 11.51
C SER A 56 -5.51 28.61 10.64
N ALA A 57 -4.35 28.91 11.23
CA ALA A 57 -3.18 29.52 10.57
C ALA A 57 -2.60 28.74 9.37
N SER A 58 -3.17 27.58 9.02
CA SER A 58 -2.74 26.76 7.89
C SER A 58 -3.98 26.23 7.16
N PRO A 59 -4.41 26.87 6.05
CA PRO A 59 -5.61 26.48 5.31
C PRO A 59 -5.42 25.20 4.48
N VAL A 60 -4.18 24.77 4.29
CA VAL A 60 -3.85 23.56 3.51
C VAL A 60 -3.83 22.35 4.44
N ARG A 61 -4.69 21.38 4.13
CA ARG A 61 -4.78 20.08 4.81
C ARG A 61 -4.56 18.97 3.79
N VAL A 62 -4.40 17.76 4.30
CA VAL A 62 -4.29 16.54 3.50
C VAL A 62 -5.38 15.57 3.92
N ARG A 63 -5.90 14.81 2.95
CA ARG A 63 -6.88 13.75 3.18
C ARG A 63 -6.51 12.53 2.35
N PRO A 64 -6.86 11.31 2.78
CA PRO A 64 -6.66 10.12 1.96
C PRO A 64 -7.50 10.21 0.68
N LEU A 65 -6.93 9.76 -0.43
CA LEU A 65 -7.66 9.62 -1.69
C LEU A 65 -8.70 8.49 -1.55
N ALA A 66 -9.86 8.66 -2.18
CA ALA A 66 -10.93 7.66 -2.14
C ALA A 66 -10.48 6.32 -2.75
N GLY A 67 -11.04 5.21 -2.26
CA GLY A 67 -10.74 3.86 -2.77
C GLY A 67 -9.70 3.07 -1.97
N GLN A 68 -9.10 3.68 -0.95
CA GLN A 68 -8.09 3.05 -0.09
C GLN A 68 -8.65 2.44 1.21
N GLY A 69 -9.97 2.40 1.36
CA GLY A 69 -10.62 1.92 2.60
C GLY A 69 -10.62 2.91 3.77
N PHE A 70 -10.09 4.13 3.60
CA PHE A 70 -10.12 5.18 4.61
C PHE A 70 -11.21 6.22 4.33
N SER A 71 -11.88 6.67 5.39
CA SER A 71 -12.81 7.79 5.31
C SER A 71 -12.08 9.09 4.97
N LYS A 72 -12.66 9.92 4.08
CA LYS A 72 -12.12 11.24 3.73
C LYS A 72 -12.09 12.23 4.91
N GLU A 73 -12.90 11.93 5.94
CA GLU A 73 -12.97 12.68 7.19
C GLU A 73 -11.82 12.33 8.16
N LEU A 74 -11.10 11.24 7.88
CA LEU A 74 -9.99 10.81 8.71
C LEU A 74 -8.85 11.83 8.63
N ARG A 75 -8.43 12.33 9.79
CA ARG A 75 -7.37 13.32 9.86
C ARG A 75 -6.03 12.68 9.54
N VAL A 76 -5.31 13.27 8.58
CA VAL A 76 -3.93 12.92 8.27
C VAL A 76 -3.01 14.00 8.82
N GLU A 77 -2.19 13.63 9.79
CA GLU A 77 -1.12 14.47 10.30
C GLU A 77 0.13 14.28 9.44
N CYS A 78 0.62 15.37 8.86
CA CYS A 78 1.85 15.38 8.07
C CYS A 78 2.63 16.67 8.32
N SER A 79 3.86 16.73 7.81
CA SER A 79 4.70 17.94 7.85
C SER A 79 3.98 19.16 7.28
N LYS A 80 3.96 20.26 8.06
CA LYS A 80 3.47 21.56 7.59
C LYS A 80 4.28 22.08 6.39
N SER A 81 5.61 21.89 6.44
CA SER A 81 6.53 22.33 5.39
C SER A 81 6.22 21.67 4.03
N MET A 82 5.88 20.37 4.02
CA MET A 82 5.49 19.67 2.79
C MET A 82 4.23 20.28 2.18
N ARG A 83 3.19 20.52 3.00
CA ARG A 83 1.92 21.11 2.54
C ARG A 83 2.06 22.53 2.00
N ALA A 84 3.02 23.31 2.49
CA ALA A 84 3.26 24.67 2.04
C ALA A 84 4.07 24.73 0.72
N GLN A 85 4.83 23.68 0.40
CA GLN A 85 5.71 23.64 -0.78
C GLN A 85 4.96 23.31 -2.08
N TYR A 86 3.78 22.70 -2.01
CA TYR A 86 3.06 22.21 -3.18
C TYR A 86 1.66 22.84 -3.31
N PRO A 87 1.16 23.04 -4.54
CA PRO A 87 -0.18 23.56 -4.76
C PRO A 87 -1.25 22.57 -4.28
N ILE A 88 -2.43 23.11 -4.00
CA ILE A 88 -3.64 22.35 -3.65
C ILE A 88 -4.02 21.43 -4.82
N GLY A 89 -4.46 20.21 -4.52
CA GLY A 89 -4.79 19.17 -5.50
C GLY A 89 -3.62 18.28 -5.91
N THR A 90 -2.46 18.43 -5.26
CA THR A 90 -1.31 17.55 -5.49
C THR A 90 -1.50 16.24 -4.76
N LEU A 91 -1.13 15.14 -5.42
CA LEU A 91 -1.16 13.79 -4.86
C LEU A 91 0.22 13.37 -4.39
N PHE A 92 0.28 12.75 -3.22
CA PHE A 92 1.51 12.23 -2.65
C PHE A 92 1.32 10.80 -2.20
N ARG A 93 2.29 9.96 -2.53
CA ARG A 93 2.50 8.67 -1.90
C ARG A 93 3.34 8.87 -0.66
N LEU A 94 2.82 8.45 0.49
CA LEU A 94 3.54 8.49 1.75
C LEU A 94 3.21 7.28 2.61
N ASN A 95 4.15 6.99 3.51
CA ASN A 95 3.95 6.00 4.54
C ASN A 95 3.31 6.65 5.79
N VAL A 96 2.18 6.12 6.19
CA VAL A 96 1.42 6.54 7.37
C VAL A 96 1.30 5.42 8.37
N ARG A 97 1.08 5.79 9.62
CA ARG A 97 0.79 4.85 10.69
C ARG A 97 -0.58 5.18 11.26
N LEU A 98 -1.41 4.16 11.45
CA LEU A 98 -2.70 4.32 12.08
C LEU A 98 -2.50 4.42 13.59
N ILE A 99 -2.75 5.59 14.15
CA ILE A 99 -2.66 5.82 15.59
C ILE A 99 -4.01 6.23 16.15
N HIS A 100 -4.23 5.93 17.44
CA HIS A 100 -5.44 6.35 18.15
C HIS A 100 -5.06 7.43 19.16
N ARG A 101 -5.49 8.66 18.90
CA ARG A 101 -5.28 9.81 19.80
C ARG A 101 -6.60 10.12 20.48
N LEU A 102 -6.62 10.03 21.81
CA LEU A 102 -7.81 10.30 22.63
C LEU A 102 -9.05 9.50 22.17
N GLY A 103 -8.85 8.25 21.76
CA GLY A 103 -9.93 7.38 21.24
C GLY A 103 -10.35 7.65 19.80
N THR A 104 -9.76 8.62 19.11
CA THR A 104 -10.04 8.90 17.69
C THR A 104 -8.94 8.33 16.80
N PRO A 105 -9.25 7.52 15.78
CA PRO A 105 -8.27 7.05 14.81
C PRO A 105 -7.78 8.21 13.95
N LEU A 106 -6.48 8.28 13.71
CA LEU A 106 -5.88 9.23 12.77
C LEU A 106 -4.66 8.61 12.08
N LEU A 107 -4.34 9.14 10.90
CA LEU A 107 -3.18 8.70 10.13
C LEU A 107 -2.02 9.65 10.39
N TYR A 108 -0.95 9.12 10.95
CA TYR A 108 0.24 9.90 11.25
C TYR A 108 1.35 9.59 10.24
N ALA A 109 1.80 10.61 9.52
CA ALA A 109 2.97 10.53 8.64
C ALA A 109 4.16 11.14 9.37
N HIS A 110 5.24 10.37 9.50
CA HIS A 110 6.47 10.90 10.09
C HIS A 110 7.04 12.03 9.23
N HIS A 111 7.52 13.10 9.86
CA HIS A 111 7.92 14.31 9.14
C HIS A 111 9.16 14.12 8.24
N ALA A 112 10.03 13.18 8.61
CA ALA A 112 11.20 12.77 7.83
C ALA A 112 10.94 11.54 6.94
N ALA A 113 9.70 11.05 6.87
CA ALA A 113 9.37 9.96 5.97
C ALA A 113 9.57 10.41 4.51
N PRO A 114 10.12 9.54 3.64
CA PRO A 114 10.17 9.83 2.22
C PRO A 114 8.74 9.95 1.68
N PHE A 115 8.55 10.89 0.77
CA PHE A 115 7.30 11.09 0.07
C PHE A 115 7.60 11.27 -1.41
N GLU A 116 6.67 10.80 -2.23
CA GLU A 116 6.79 10.88 -3.68
C GLU A 116 5.54 11.56 -4.24
N ARG A 117 5.75 12.49 -5.17
CA ARG A 117 4.65 13.11 -5.90
C ARG A 117 4.23 12.16 -7.02
N VAL A 118 2.96 11.78 -7.03
CA VAL A 118 2.40 10.88 -8.04
C VAL A 118 1.37 11.62 -8.91
N GLY A 119 1.20 11.17 -10.15
CA GLY A 119 0.12 11.62 -11.03
C GLY A 119 -1.25 11.05 -10.63
N LEU A 120 -2.34 11.60 -11.15
CA LEU A 120 -3.70 11.07 -10.95
C LEU A 120 -3.80 9.62 -11.44
N ASP A 121 -3.38 9.34 -12.67
CA ASP A 121 -3.44 8.01 -13.28
C ASP A 121 -2.58 6.97 -12.54
N GLU A 122 -1.44 7.41 -12.01
CA GLU A 122 -0.56 6.56 -11.20
C GLU A 122 -1.16 6.27 -9.83
N ALA A 123 -1.73 7.29 -9.18
CA ALA A 123 -2.43 7.12 -7.92
C ALA A 123 -3.58 6.13 -8.03
N PHE A 124 -4.42 6.24 -9.07
CA PHE A 124 -5.52 5.30 -9.27
C PHE A 124 -5.01 3.88 -9.52
N ARG A 125 -3.95 3.70 -10.33
CA ARG A 125 -3.32 2.40 -10.54
C ARG A 125 -2.76 1.80 -9.25
N PHE A 126 -2.12 2.61 -8.42
CA PHE A 126 -1.65 2.17 -7.11
C PHE A 126 -2.81 1.73 -6.22
N ILE A 127 -3.89 2.52 -6.18
CA ILE A 127 -5.07 2.20 -5.37
C ILE A 127 -5.72 0.90 -5.84
N ASP A 128 -5.88 0.73 -7.16
CA ASP A 128 -6.43 -0.50 -7.73
C ASP A 128 -5.54 -1.72 -7.42
N THR A 129 -4.22 -1.58 -7.59
CA THR A 129 -3.27 -2.66 -7.31
C THR A 129 -3.23 -3.04 -5.83
N MET A 130 -3.25 -2.07 -4.93
CA MET A 130 -3.06 -2.27 -3.49
C MET A 130 -4.37 -2.49 -2.72
N PHE A 131 -5.48 -1.93 -3.19
CA PHE A 131 -6.78 -1.92 -2.51
C PHE A 131 -7.95 -2.41 -3.39
N GLY A 132 -7.78 -2.52 -4.71
CA GLY A 132 -8.84 -2.87 -5.67
C GLY A 132 -9.30 -4.33 -5.65
N SER A 133 -8.49 -5.25 -5.12
CA SER A 133 -8.82 -6.67 -5.00
C SER A 133 -10.08 -6.98 -4.15
N ALA A 134 -10.61 -6.00 -3.42
CA ALA A 134 -11.83 -6.17 -2.63
C ALA A 134 -13.13 -6.20 -3.47
N ASN A 135 -13.13 -5.79 -4.74
CA ASN A 135 -14.37 -5.58 -5.52
C ASN A 135 -14.52 -6.40 -6.83
N SER A 136 -13.55 -7.25 -7.21
CA SER A 136 -13.59 -8.00 -8.48
C SER A 136 -14.22 -9.39 -8.39
N SER A 137 -15.37 -9.52 -7.73
CA SER A 137 -16.21 -10.72 -7.84
C SER A 137 -17.63 -10.32 -8.14
N LYS A 138 -17.96 -10.25 -9.44
CA LYS A 138 -19.33 -10.38 -9.91
C LYS A 138 -19.37 -11.03 -11.28
#